data_AF-A0A962AQW6-F1
#
_entry.id   AF-A0A962AQW6-F1
#
_cell.length_a   1.000
_cell.length_b   1.000
_cell.length_c   1.000
_cell.angle_alpha   90.00
_cell.angle_beta   90.00
_cell.angle_gamma   90.00
#
_symmetry.space_group_name_H-M   'P 1'
#
loop_
_entity.id
_entity.type
_entity.pdbx_description
1 polymer ?
#
loop_
_entity_poly.entity_id
_entity_poly.type
_entity_poly.pdbx_seq_one_letter_code
_entity_poly.pdbx_strand_id
1 'polypeptide(L)'
;HFRAAGKILAGKSDIPTRLWIAPPTKMDAHILTEEGYYATLGKSGARMEMPGCSLCMGNQAQIRKGSTALSTSTRNFPNRLGIDTRVYLSSAELAAVGALLGRIPTMEEYMAAVGGLAGKGAEVYRYMNFDQIPEFVEVAETVGA
;
A
#
# COMPACT_ATOMS: atom_id res chain seq x y z
N HIS A 1 -2.60 6.84 1.29
CA HIS A 1 -2.52 5.40 1.66
C HIS A 1 -1.10 4.86 1.70
N PHE A 2 -0.36 4.79 0.58
CA PHE A 2 1.01 4.23 0.60
C PHE A 2 1.95 4.94 1.58
N ARG A 3 1.92 6.27 1.65
CA ARG A 3 2.67 7.04 2.65
C ARG A 3 2.31 6.66 4.09
N ALA A 4 1.02 6.48 4.38
CA ALA A 4 0.53 6.08 5.70
C ALA A 4 1.05 4.68 6.06
N ALA A 5 0.92 3.71 5.16
CA ALA A 5 1.45 2.36 5.34
C ALA A 5 2.98 2.37 5.52
N GLY A 6 3.70 3.16 4.73
CA GLY A 6 5.14 3.31 4.83
C GLY A 6 5.58 3.92 6.17
N LYS A 7 4.83 4.89 6.72
CA LYS A 7 5.10 5.43 8.06
C LYS A 7 4.81 4.42 9.18
N ILE A 8 3.74 3.63 9.06
CA ILE A 8 3.43 2.56 10.02
C ILE A 8 4.52 1.47 10.03
N LEU A 9 5.04 1.13 8.84
CA LEU A 9 6.06 0.09 8.65
C LEU A 9 7.50 0.63 8.73
N ALA A 10 7.68 1.93 9.00
CA ALA A 10 9.00 2.55 9.04
C ALA A 10 9.88 1.93 10.13
N GLY A 11 11.11 1.55 9.76
CA GLY A 11 12.06 0.91 10.66
C GLY A 11 11.68 -0.52 11.07
N LYS A 12 10.65 -1.12 10.47
CA LYS A 12 10.29 -2.52 10.67
C LYS A 12 10.96 -3.38 9.59
N SER A 13 11.29 -4.61 9.96
CA SER A 13 11.87 -5.63 9.09
C SER A 13 11.33 -7.00 9.51
N ASP A 14 11.40 -7.98 8.61
CA ASP A 14 10.98 -9.37 8.86
C ASP A 14 9.57 -9.50 9.46
N ILE A 15 8.61 -8.76 8.91
CA ILE A 15 7.22 -8.84 9.35
C ILE A 15 6.66 -10.27 9.18
N PRO A 16 5.77 -10.73 10.06
CA PRO A 16 5.30 -12.12 10.08
C PRO A 16 4.37 -12.47 8.90
N THR A 17 4.03 -11.51 8.05
CA THR A 17 3.10 -11.69 6.93
C THR A 17 3.77 -11.51 5.57
N ARG A 18 3.14 -12.03 4.53
CA ARG A 18 3.51 -11.70 3.16
C ARG A 18 2.74 -10.45 2.71
N LEU A 19 3.39 -9.30 2.76
CA LEU A 19 2.83 -8.03 2.31
C LEU A 19 3.05 -7.81 0.81
N TRP A 20 2.00 -7.41 0.10
CA TRP A 20 2.04 -7.05 -1.32
C TRP A 20 1.67 -5.58 -1.48
N ILE A 21 2.48 -4.83 -2.21
CA ILE A 21 2.28 -3.40 -2.47
C ILE A 21 2.22 -3.20 -3.99
N ALA A 22 1.10 -2.71 -4.49
CA ALA A 22 0.87 -2.44 -5.90
C ALA A 22 0.36 -1.00 -6.08
N PRO A 23 1.21 -0.03 -6.46
CA PRO A 23 0.75 1.31 -6.80
C PRO A 23 -0.21 1.29 -8.00
N PRO A 24 -1.19 2.20 -8.07
CA PRO A 24 -2.18 2.17 -9.13
C PRO A 24 -1.63 2.67 -10.47
N THR A 25 -0.65 3.58 -10.48
CA THR A 25 -0.04 4.14 -11.70
C THR A 25 1.49 4.18 -11.62
N LYS A 26 2.14 4.36 -12.78
CA LYS A 26 3.60 4.57 -12.85
C LYS A 26 4.03 5.87 -12.15
N MET A 27 3.18 6.90 -12.21
CA MET A 27 3.45 8.18 -11.55
C MET A 27 3.44 8.03 -10.03
N ASP A 28 2.48 7.28 -9.48
CA ASP A 28 2.46 6.97 -8.04
C ASP A 28 3.71 6.19 -7.62
N ALA A 29 4.11 5.19 -8.40
CA ALA A 29 5.32 4.42 -8.13
C ALA A 29 6.59 5.31 -8.16
N HIS A 30 6.67 6.22 -9.14
CA HIS A 30 7.77 7.19 -9.27
C HIS A 30 7.84 8.11 -8.05
N ILE A 31 6.76 8.79 -7.70
CA ILE A 31 6.73 9.71 -6.56
C ILE A 31 7.00 8.99 -5.23
N LEU A 32 6.48 7.77 -5.04
CA LEU A 32 6.80 6.99 -3.84
C LEU A 32 8.25 6.51 -3.78
N THR A 33 8.91 6.40 -4.94
CA THR A 33 10.35 6.10 -5.02
C THR A 33 11.17 7.32 -4.66
N GLU A 34 10.87 8.47 -5.27
CA GLU A 34 11.53 9.77 -4.98
C GLU A 34 11.40 10.15 -3.50
N GLU A 35 10.23 9.92 -2.89
CA GLU A 35 10.00 10.18 -1.47
C GLU A 35 10.59 9.10 -0.53
N GLY A 36 11.23 8.05 -1.07
CA GLY A 36 11.89 6.99 -0.29
C GLY A 36 10.95 5.95 0.36
N TYR A 37 9.65 6.00 0.07
CA TYR A 37 8.68 5.04 0.59
C TYR A 37 8.86 3.63 0.02
N TYR A 38 9.32 3.50 -1.23
CA TYR A 38 9.66 2.19 -1.82
C TYR A 38 10.75 1.47 -1.02
N ALA A 39 11.81 2.19 -0.64
CA ALA A 39 12.89 1.62 0.17
C ALA A 39 12.38 1.24 1.58
N THR A 40 11.53 2.07 2.16
CA THR A 40 10.93 1.82 3.49
C THR A 40 10.05 0.56 3.47
N LEU A 41 9.16 0.44 2.49
CA LEU A 41 8.29 -0.73 2.34
C LEU A 41 9.09 -1.98 1.98
N GLY A 42 10.09 -1.87 1.09
CA GLY A 42 10.99 -2.97 0.76
C GLY A 42 11.75 -3.52 1.97
N LYS A 43 12.29 -2.63 2.84
CA LYS A 43 12.97 -3.03 4.08
C LYS A 43 12.07 -3.79 5.05
N SER A 44 10.76 -3.54 5.02
CA SER A 44 9.79 -4.31 5.82
C SER A 44 9.59 -5.75 5.34
N GLY A 45 10.12 -6.12 4.17
CA GLY A 45 9.90 -7.42 3.53
C GLY A 45 8.72 -7.42 2.55
N ALA A 46 8.20 -6.24 2.18
CA ALA A 46 7.08 -6.15 1.24
C ALA A 46 7.49 -6.52 -0.18
N ARG A 47 6.64 -7.26 -0.88
CA ARG A 47 6.75 -7.52 -2.31
C ARG A 47 6.14 -6.36 -3.09
N MET A 48 6.98 -5.66 -3.84
CA MET A 48 6.56 -4.57 -4.73
C MET A 48 6.13 -5.15 -6.07
N GLU A 49 4.91 -4.84 -6.48
CA GLU A 49 4.34 -5.23 -7.78
C GLU A 49 4.42 -4.06 -8.76
N MET A 50 4.44 -4.38 -10.05
CA MET A 50 4.33 -3.35 -11.09
C MET A 50 2.97 -2.65 -11.01
N PRO A 51 2.88 -1.36 -11.38
CA PRO A 51 1.63 -0.63 -11.32
C PRO A 51 0.50 -1.28 -12.13
N GLY A 52 -0.67 -1.47 -11.49
CA GLY A 52 -1.84 -2.10 -12.10
C GLY A 52 -2.71 -2.85 -11.09
N CYS A 53 -3.62 -3.70 -11.60
CA CYS A 53 -4.59 -4.41 -10.74
C CYS A 53 -3.97 -5.46 -9.82
N SER A 54 -2.80 -6.03 -10.18
CA SER A 54 -2.10 -7.09 -9.44
C SER A 54 -3.07 -8.16 -8.92
N LEU A 55 -3.11 -8.40 -7.61
CA LEU A 55 -3.93 -9.45 -7.01
C LEU A 55 -5.44 -9.17 -7.07
N CYS A 56 -5.89 -7.92 -7.24
CA CYS A 56 -7.30 -7.53 -7.13
C CYS A 56 -8.24 -8.36 -8.04
N MET A 57 -7.73 -8.77 -9.20
CA MET A 57 -8.49 -9.61 -10.12
C MET A 57 -8.32 -11.12 -9.90
N GLY A 58 -7.16 -11.54 -9.37
CA GLY A 58 -6.82 -12.95 -9.17
C GLY A 58 -6.58 -13.75 -10.45
N ASN A 59 -6.40 -13.08 -11.60
CA ASN A 59 -6.18 -13.71 -12.90
C ASN A 59 -4.70 -13.95 -13.24
N GLN A 60 -3.78 -13.41 -12.45
CA GLN A 60 -2.33 -13.56 -12.61
C GLN A 60 -1.73 -14.07 -11.30
N ALA A 61 -1.20 -13.16 -10.47
CA ALA A 61 -0.73 -13.48 -9.14
C ALA A 61 -1.91 -13.82 -8.21
N GLN A 62 -1.74 -14.86 -7.41
CA GLN A 62 -2.69 -15.28 -6.37
C GLN A 62 -1.95 -15.44 -5.03
N ILE A 63 -2.69 -15.23 -3.94
CA ILE A 63 -2.17 -15.53 -2.60
C ILE A 63 -2.15 -17.05 -2.36
N ARG A 64 -1.45 -17.48 -1.30
CA ARG A 64 -1.31 -18.90 -0.97
C ARG A 64 -2.69 -19.54 -0.77
N LYS A 65 -2.91 -20.73 -1.31
CA LYS A 65 -4.13 -21.52 -1.09
C LYS A 65 -4.47 -21.63 0.40
N GLY A 66 -5.74 -21.44 0.76
CA GLY A 66 -6.20 -21.59 2.15
C GLY A 66 -5.84 -20.43 3.09
N SER A 67 -5.10 -19.42 2.61
CA SER A 67 -4.63 -18.32 3.45
C SER A 67 -5.74 -17.29 3.75
N THR A 68 -5.52 -16.53 4.82
CA THR A 68 -6.36 -15.38 5.20
C THR A 68 -5.65 -14.09 4.81
N ALA A 69 -6.36 -13.13 4.23
CA ALA A 69 -5.80 -11.86 3.79
C ALA A 69 -6.64 -10.66 4.25
N LEU A 70 -5.95 -9.57 4.60
CA LEU A 70 -6.51 -8.22 4.63
C LEU A 70 -6.22 -7.57 3.27
N SER A 71 -7.23 -7.01 2.62
CA SER A 71 -7.12 -6.46 1.27
C SER A 71 -7.78 -5.09 1.18
N THR A 72 -7.11 -4.15 0.53
CA THR A 72 -7.67 -2.84 0.14
C THR A 72 -8.30 -2.88 -1.26
N SER A 73 -8.53 -4.08 -1.81
CA SER A 73 -9.23 -4.26 -3.08
C SER A 73 -10.73 -4.03 -2.91
N THR A 74 -11.49 -4.21 -3.99
CA THR A 74 -12.93 -3.90 -4.01
C THR A 74 -13.82 -5.11 -3.73
N ARG A 75 -13.30 -6.35 -3.76
CA ARG A 75 -14.11 -7.58 -3.76
C ARG A 75 -13.43 -8.72 -3.01
N ASN A 76 -14.19 -9.47 -2.23
CA ASN A 76 -13.72 -10.62 -1.44
C ASN A 76 -14.50 -11.92 -1.68
N PHE A 77 -15.10 -12.09 -2.88
CA PHE A 77 -15.84 -13.31 -3.22
C PHE A 77 -14.97 -14.57 -3.12
N PRO A 78 -15.57 -15.76 -2.88
CA PRO A 78 -14.84 -17.01 -2.85
C PRO A 78 -13.96 -17.20 -4.10
N ASN A 79 -12.72 -17.66 -3.88
CA ASN A 79 -11.71 -17.86 -4.92
C ASN A 79 -11.27 -16.61 -5.70
N ARG A 80 -11.60 -15.40 -5.23
CA ARG A 80 -11.24 -14.16 -5.93
C ARG A 80 -9.75 -13.83 -5.85
N LEU A 81 -9.16 -13.83 -4.66
CA LEU A 81 -7.76 -13.45 -4.44
C LEU A 81 -6.81 -14.66 -4.51
N GLY A 82 -7.36 -15.85 -4.31
CA GLY A 82 -6.69 -17.15 -4.40
C GLY A 82 -7.65 -18.28 -4.02
N ILE A 83 -7.22 -19.52 -4.24
CA ILE A 83 -8.05 -20.71 -4.01
C ILE A 83 -8.26 -20.96 -2.51
N ASP A 84 -9.49 -21.23 -2.10
CA ASP A 84 -9.88 -21.54 -0.70
C ASP A 84 -9.47 -20.46 0.31
N THR A 85 -9.33 -19.20 -0.13
CA THR A 85 -8.87 -18.10 0.73
C THR A 85 -10.01 -17.40 1.49
N ARG A 86 -9.69 -16.82 2.65
CA ARG A 86 -10.59 -15.92 3.39
C ARG A 86 -10.09 -14.49 3.30
N VAL A 87 -10.89 -13.59 2.72
CA VAL A 87 -10.45 -12.22 2.44
C VAL A 87 -11.34 -11.21 3.18
N TYR A 88 -10.71 -10.34 3.94
CA TYR A 88 -11.34 -9.22 4.64
C TYR A 88 -10.97 -7.93 3.94
N LEU A 89 -11.98 -7.12 3.61
CA LEU A 89 -11.76 -5.80 3.04
C LEU A 89 -11.46 -4.81 4.17
N SER A 90 -10.41 -4.01 4.02
CA SER A 90 -9.97 -3.07 5.04
C SER A 90 -9.36 -1.80 4.44
N SER A 91 -9.14 -0.78 5.28
CA SER A 91 -8.31 0.37 4.91
C SER A 91 -6.83 -0.03 4.78
N ALA A 92 -6.03 0.85 4.16
CA ALA A 92 -4.59 0.62 4.00
C ALA A 92 -3.84 0.68 5.33
N GLU A 93 -4.28 1.54 6.23
CA GLU A 93 -3.73 1.72 7.57
C GLU A 93 -3.96 0.46 8.40
N LEU A 94 -5.19 -0.08 8.40
CA LEU A 94 -5.52 -1.33 9.10
C LEU A 94 -4.78 -2.53 8.49
N ALA A 95 -4.66 -2.59 7.17
CA ALA A 95 -3.89 -3.64 6.49
C ALA A 95 -2.40 -3.58 6.86
N ALA A 96 -1.80 -2.39 6.98
CA ALA A 96 -0.41 -2.21 7.39
C ALA A 96 -0.18 -2.65 8.85
N VAL A 97 -1.09 -2.30 9.76
CA VAL A 97 -1.03 -2.76 11.16
C VAL A 97 -1.19 -4.28 11.23
N GLY A 98 -2.16 -4.84 10.50
CA GLY A 98 -2.35 -6.30 10.45
C GLY A 98 -1.15 -7.04 9.84
N ALA A 99 -0.48 -6.44 8.86
CA ALA A 99 0.73 -6.99 8.26
C ALA A 99 1.89 -7.03 9.26
N LEU A 100 2.01 -6.02 10.11
CA LEU A 100 3.00 -5.96 11.19
C LEU A 100 2.72 -6.99 12.29
N LEU A 101 1.45 -7.19 12.67
CA LEU A 101 1.07 -8.06 13.79
C LEU A 101 0.84 -9.52 13.40
N GLY A 102 0.61 -9.83 12.12
CA GLY A 102 0.26 -11.19 11.69
C GLY A 102 -1.20 -11.58 11.92
N ARG A 103 -2.03 -10.65 12.40
CA ARG A 103 -3.45 -10.86 12.70
C ARG A 103 -4.22 -9.54 12.63
N ILE A 104 -5.55 -9.63 12.65
CA ILE A 104 -6.40 -8.45 12.81
C ILE A 104 -6.14 -7.86 14.22
N PRO A 105 -5.77 -6.56 14.34
CA PRO A 105 -5.51 -5.92 15.63
C PRO A 105 -6.78 -5.72 16.45
N THR A 106 -6.62 -5.50 17.76
CA THR A 106 -7.67 -4.88 18.58
C THR A 106 -7.75 -3.38 18.28
N MET A 107 -8.83 -2.73 18.76
CA MET A 107 -8.98 -1.28 18.61
C MET A 107 -7.82 -0.51 19.27
N GLU A 108 -7.41 -0.92 20.47
CA GLU A 108 -6.31 -0.27 21.19
C GLU A 108 -4.97 -0.40 20.45
N GLU A 109 -4.65 -1.59 19.95
CA GLU A 109 -3.44 -1.84 19.15
C GLU A 109 -3.45 -1.02 17.86
N TYR A 110 -4.61 -0.95 17.19
CA TYR A 110 -4.78 -0.14 16.00
C TYR A 110 -4.54 1.34 16.30
N MET A 111 -5.21 1.91 17.31
CA MET A 111 -5.11 3.31 17.69
C MET A 111 -3.68 3.69 18.12
N ALA A 112 -2.99 2.80 18.83
CA ALA A 112 -1.59 3.00 19.19
C ALA A 112 -0.67 3.05 17.96
N ALA A 113 -0.86 2.14 17.00
CA ALA A 113 -0.05 2.09 15.79
C ALA A 113 -0.29 3.28 14.85
N VAL A 114 -1.55 3.68 14.65
CA VAL A 114 -1.89 4.83 13.79
C VAL A 114 -1.71 6.18 14.49
N GLY A 115 -1.59 6.20 15.82
CA GLY A 115 -1.34 7.42 16.60
C GLY A 115 -0.10 8.19 16.14
N GLY A 116 0.92 7.49 15.62
CA GLY A 116 2.12 8.12 15.03
C GLY A 116 1.86 8.95 13.75
N LEU A 117 0.67 8.83 13.15
CA LEU A 117 0.19 9.63 12.03
C LEU A 117 -0.57 10.89 12.48
N ALA A 118 -0.94 10.99 13.76
CA ALA A 118 -1.64 12.16 14.29
C ALA A 118 -0.83 13.44 14.05
N GLY A 119 -1.50 14.50 13.60
CA GLY A 119 -0.86 15.77 13.26
C GLY A 119 -0.06 15.78 11.95
N LYS A 120 0.14 14.63 11.28
CA LYS A 120 0.89 14.52 10.01
C LYS A 120 -0.01 14.40 8.78
N GLY A 121 -1.30 14.70 8.92
CA GLY A 121 -2.31 14.49 7.88
C GLY A 121 -1.97 15.22 6.58
N ALA A 122 -1.54 16.48 6.66
CA ALA A 122 -1.19 17.30 5.49
C ALA A 122 -0.01 16.72 4.68
N GLU A 123 0.95 16.09 5.36
CA GLU A 123 2.11 15.46 4.72
C GLU A 123 1.77 14.08 4.15
N VAL A 124 0.99 13.29 4.89
CA VAL A 124 0.67 11.89 4.55
C VAL A 124 -0.40 11.80 3.45
N TYR A 125 -1.40 12.67 3.49
CA TYR A 125 -2.57 12.63 2.62
C TYR A 125 -2.54 13.73 1.55
N ARG A 126 -1.35 14.05 1.03
CA ARG A 126 -1.18 14.90 -0.14
C ARG A 126 -1.48 14.12 -1.43
N TYR A 127 -2.33 14.67 -2.30
CA TYR A 127 -2.60 14.11 -3.61
C TYR A 127 -1.55 14.52 -4.64
N MET A 128 -1.53 13.81 -5.77
CA MET A 128 -0.67 14.14 -6.89
C MET A 128 -1.35 15.22 -7.74
N ASN A 129 -0.79 16.42 -7.72
CA ASN A 129 -1.19 17.53 -8.59
C ASN A 129 -0.06 17.75 -9.60
N PHE A 130 -0.24 17.31 -10.84
CA PHE A 130 0.83 17.33 -11.87
C PHE A 130 1.32 18.75 -12.19
N ASP A 131 0.44 19.74 -12.07
CA ASP A 131 0.73 21.18 -12.22
C ASP A 131 1.64 21.74 -11.11
N GLN A 132 1.83 21.00 -10.01
CA GLN A 132 2.64 21.41 -8.86
C GLN A 132 3.96 20.64 -8.75
N ILE A 133 4.26 19.77 -9.72
CA ILE A 133 5.46 18.93 -9.71
C ILE A 133 6.38 19.39 -10.87
N PRO A 134 7.55 19.97 -10.58
CA PRO A 134 8.42 20.59 -11.58
C PRO A 134 8.71 19.71 -12.79
N GLU A 135 9.02 18.43 -12.58
CA GLU A 135 9.31 17.47 -13.65
C GLU A 135 8.17 17.36 -14.67
N PHE A 136 6.91 17.37 -14.23
CA PHE A 136 5.76 17.29 -15.14
C PHE A 136 5.45 18.63 -15.80
N VAL A 137 5.65 19.74 -15.09
CA VAL A 137 5.45 21.10 -15.61
C VAL A 137 6.47 21.39 -16.71
N GLU A 138 7.74 21.09 -16.48
CA GLU A 138 8.83 21.29 -17.45
C GLU A 138 8.55 20.54 -18.77
N VAL A 139 8.08 19.29 -18.70
CA VAL A 139 7.70 18.53 -19.89
C VAL A 139 6.48 19.15 -20.57
N ALA A 140 5.47 19.57 -19.80
CA ALA A 140 4.27 20.18 -20.36
C ALA A 140 4.58 21.50 -21.10
N GLU A 141 5.50 22.32 -20.60
CA GLU A 141 5.94 23.57 -21.24
C GLU A 141 6.63 23.34 -22.60
N THR A 142 7.20 22.15 -22.84
CA THR A 142 7.78 21.81 -24.15
C THR A 142 6.74 21.53 -25.24
N VAL A 143 5.50 21.27 -24.85
CA VAL A 143 4.39 20.99 -25.76
C VAL A 143 3.55 22.26 -25.86
N GLY A 144 3.84 23.09 -26.87
CA GLY A 144 3.09 24.34 -27.10
C GLY A 144 1.58 24.10 -27.24
N ALA A 145 0.79 25.08 -26.75
CA ALA A 145 -0.67 25.09 -26.85
C ALA A 145 -1.19 25.31 -28.28
#